data_AF-A0A842TVP0-F1
#
_entry.id   AF-A0A842TVP0-F1
#
_cell.length_a   1.000
_cell.length_b   1.000
_cell.length_c   1.000
_cell.angle_alpha   90.00
_cell.angle_beta   90.00
_cell.angle_gamma   90.00
#
_symmetry.space_group_name_H-M   'P 1'
#
loop_
_entity.id
_entity.type
_entity.pdbx_description
1 polymer ?
#
loop_
_entity_poly.entity_id
_entity_poly.type
_entity_poly.pdbx_seq_one_letter_code
_entity_poly.pdbx_strand_id
1 'polypeptide(L)' 'GIIDLIDLWLDLAKDIKADGILFSKSWGCRFTTPAFKILKDRALDELSIPVLGLDFYTPGENLGQVKTRVEAFIEMIKK' A
#
# COMPACT_ATOMS: atom_id res chain seq x y z
N GLY A 1 5.10 11.83 -13.46
CA GLY A 1 5.75 12.17 -12.17
C GLY A 1 5.28 11.23 -11.08
N ILE A 2 5.77 11.38 -9.84
CA ILE A 2 5.30 10.53 -8.71
C ILE A 2 3.80 10.69 -8.46
N ILE A 3 3.26 11.89 -8.69
CA ILE A 3 1.83 12.21 -8.55
C ILE A 3 0.99 11.48 -9.60
N ASP A 4 1.34 11.61 -10.89
CA ASP A 4 0.62 10.91 -11.98
C ASP A 4 0.56 9.39 -11.76
N LEU A 5 1.60 8.80 -11.16
CA LEU A 5 1.62 7.38 -10.84
C LEU A 5 0.68 7.02 -9.68
N ILE A 6 0.58 7.91 -8.68
CA ILE A 6 -0.36 7.74 -7.57
C ILE A 6 -1.80 7.89 -8.07
N ASP A 7 -2.06 8.87 -8.95
CA ASP A 7 -3.38 9.03 -9.59
C ASP A 7 -3.79 7.75 -10.31
N LEU A 8 -2.89 7.19 -11.13
CA LEU A 8 -3.12 5.92 -11.81
C LEU A 8 -3.45 4.77 -10.83
N TRP A 9 -2.77 4.68 -9.69
CA TRP A 9 -3.03 3.64 -8.69
C TRP A 9 -4.37 3.82 -7.99
N LEU A 10 -4.76 5.07 -7.69
CA LEU A 10 -6.05 5.38 -7.06
C LEU A 10 -7.22 5.13 -8.03
N ASP A 11 -7.07 5.53 -9.30
CA ASP A 11 -8.04 5.25 -10.34
C ASP A 11 -8.24 3.75 -10.52
N LEU A 12 -7.14 2.98 -10.59
CA LEU A 12 -7.22 1.52 -10.66
C LEU A 12 -7.91 0.91 -9.43
N ALA A 13 -7.57 1.38 -8.22
CA ALA A 13 -8.19 0.89 -6.99
C ALA A 13 -9.71 1.15 -6.98
N LYS A 14 -10.13 2.31 -7.47
CA LYS A 14 -11.53 2.67 -7.63
C LYS A 14 -12.24 1.81 -8.66
N ASP A 15 -11.64 1.60 -9.82
CA ASP A 15 -12.21 0.83 -10.93
C ASP A 15 -12.44 -0.64 -10.55
N ILE A 16 -11.48 -1.24 -9.84
CA ILE A 16 -11.60 -2.62 -9.36
C ILE A 16 -12.37 -2.74 -8.05
N LYS A 17 -12.81 -1.62 -7.46
CA LYS A 17 -13.48 -1.56 -6.15
C LYS A 17 -12.66 -2.25 -5.05
N ALA A 18 -11.37 -1.93 -4.97
CA ALA A 18 -10.48 -2.51 -3.98
C ALA A 18 -10.90 -2.13 -2.56
N ASP A 19 -10.89 -3.07 -1.62
CA ASP A 19 -11.15 -2.83 -0.19
C ASP A 19 -9.90 -2.32 0.56
N GLY A 20 -8.75 -2.29 -0.10
CA GLY A 20 -7.48 -1.86 0.48
C GLY A 20 -6.30 -2.10 -0.46
N ILE A 21 -5.17 -1.47 -0.16
CA ILE A 21 -3.96 -1.52 -1.00
C ILE A 21 -2.80 -2.13 -0.22
N LEU A 22 -2.09 -3.09 -0.82
CA LEU A 22 -0.80 -3.58 -0.33
C LEU A 22 0.31 -2.88 -1.12
N PHE A 23 1.18 -2.13 -0.42
CA PHE A 23 2.25 -1.37 -1.03
C PHE A 23 3.62 -1.91 -0.64
N SER A 24 4.28 -2.61 -1.57
CA SER A 24 5.65 -3.08 -1.38
C SER A 24 6.64 -1.93 -1.54
N LYS A 25 7.53 -1.74 -0.56
CA LYS A 25 8.60 -0.74 -0.66
C LYS A 25 9.90 -1.27 -0.09
N SER A 26 10.99 -0.92 -0.77
CA SER A 26 12.33 -1.10 -0.25
C SER A 26 12.67 0.01 0.73
N TRP A 27 13.22 -0.36 1.89
CA TRP A 27 13.66 0.59 2.89
C TRP A 27 14.72 1.55 2.31
N GLY A 28 14.56 2.85 2.57
CA GLY A 28 15.48 3.88 2.08
C GLY A 28 15.30 4.29 0.61
N CYS A 29 14.36 3.70 -0.14
CA CYS A 29 14.11 4.11 -1.53
C CYS A 29 13.47 5.51 -1.58
N ARG A 30 14.16 6.45 -2.26
CA ARG A 30 13.77 7.86 -2.39
C ARG A 30 12.52 8.07 -3.24
N PHE A 31 12.09 7.06 -4.00
CA PHE A 31 10.89 7.13 -4.80
C PHE A 31 9.68 6.52 -4.06
N THR A 32 9.80 5.28 -3.61
CA THR A 32 8.65 4.56 -3.01
C THR A 32 8.30 5.03 -1.61
N THR A 33 9.26 5.55 -0.84
CA THR A 33 8.99 6.08 0.51
C THR A 33 8.05 7.30 0.50
N PRO A 34 8.33 8.37 -0.27
CA PRO A 34 7.39 9.47 -0.39
C PRO A 34 6.11 9.07 -1.13
N ALA A 35 6.18 8.18 -2.13
CA ALA A 35 5.00 7.70 -2.84
C ALA A 35 4.02 7.02 -1.88
N PHE A 36 4.52 6.15 -1.00
CA PHE A 36 3.71 5.46 -0.01
C PHE A 36 2.97 6.42 0.92
N LYS A 37 3.64 7.48 1.39
CA LYS A 37 3.01 8.46 2.28
C LYS A 37 1.83 9.14 1.58
N ILE A 38 2.07 9.69 0.39
CA ILE A 38 1.05 10.40 -0.38
C ILE A 38 -0.09 9.46 -0.77
N LEU A 39 0.22 8.24 -1.24
CA LEU A 39 -0.78 7.24 -1.58
C LEU A 39 -1.63 6.86 -0.37
N LYS A 40 -1.02 6.64 0.79
CA LYS A 40 -1.74 6.25 2.01
C LYS A 40 -2.71 7.34 2.45
N ASP A 41 -2.26 8.59 2.46
CA ASP A 41 -3.10 9.73 2.87
C ASP A 41 -4.27 9.90 1.89
N ARG A 42 -4.00 9.89 0.58
CA ARG A 42 -5.03 10.04 -0.46
C ARG A 42 -5.99 8.86 -0.57
N ALA A 43 -5.52 7.62 -0.42
CA ALA A 43 -6.40 6.45 -0.46
C ALA A 43 -7.42 6.46 0.70
N LEU A 44 -7.00 6.94 1.87
CA LEU A 44 -7.90 7.11 3.00
C LEU A 44 -8.89 8.26 2.76
N ASP A 45 -8.40 9.42 2.31
CA ASP A 45 -9.23 10.62 2.14
C ASP A 45 -10.21 10.53 0.96
N GLU A 46 -9.76 9.98 -0.18
CA GLU A 46 -10.53 9.98 -1.43
C GLU A 46 -11.37 8.72 -1.61
N LEU A 47 -10.88 7.57 -1.14
CA LEU A 47 -11.50 6.27 -1.36
C LEU A 47 -11.99 5.61 -0.08
N SER A 48 -11.64 6.15 1.10
CA SER A 48 -11.94 5.53 2.40
C SER A 48 -11.42 4.11 2.55
N ILE A 49 -10.31 3.77 1.88
CA ILE A 49 -9.69 2.44 1.95
C ILE A 49 -8.30 2.50 2.60
N PRO A 50 -7.92 1.49 3.41
CA PRO A 50 -6.64 1.46 4.08
C PRO A 50 -5.51 1.00 3.15
N VAL A 51 -4.28 1.41 3.47
CA VAL A 51 -3.06 1.00 2.76
C VAL A 51 -2.06 0.38 3.74
N LEU A 52 -1.62 -0.86 3.47
CA LEU A 52 -0.56 -1.53 4.21
C LEU A 52 0.78 -1.42 3.48
N GLY A 53 1.76 -0.79 4.11
CA GLY A 53 3.14 -0.78 3.64
C GLY A 53 3.88 -2.07 4.03
N LEU A 54 4.43 -2.78 3.05
CA LEU A 54 5.31 -3.92 3.25
C LEU A 54 6.75 -3.48 3.02
N ASP A 55 7.51 -3.39 4.12
CA ASP A 55 8.90 -2.93 4.13
C ASP A 55 9.86 -4.10 3.92
N PHE A 56 10.75 -3.97 2.93
CA PHE A 56 11.79 -4.95 2.64
C PHE A 56 13.16 -4.27 2.61
N TYR A 57 14.18 -4.88 3.23
CA TYR A 57 15.58 -4.52 2.97
C TYR A 57 16.04 -5.20 1.69
N THR A 58 15.90 -6.53 1.63
CA THR A 58 15.96 -7.30 0.38
C THR A 58 14.56 -7.85 0.06
N PRO A 59 14.06 -7.70 -1.18
CA PRO A 59 12.79 -8.32 -1.58
C PRO A 59 12.78 -9.83 -1.31
N GLY A 60 11.73 -10.32 -0.65
CA GLY A 60 11.60 -11.74 -0.30
C GLY A 60 12.15 -12.13 1.08
N GLU A 61 12.72 -11.20 1.84
CA GLU A 61 13.07 -11.42 3.26
C GLU A 61 11.85 -11.30 4.18
N ASN A 62 11.97 -11.87 5.38
CA ASN A 62 10.99 -11.75 6.47
C ASN A 62 9.55 -12.18 6.12
N LEU A 63 9.41 -13.17 5.22
CA LEU A 63 8.10 -13.64 4.73
C LEU A 63 7.13 -14.07 5.84
N GLY A 64 7.63 -14.63 6.95
CA GLY A 64 6.79 -14.97 8.11
C GLY A 64 6.10 -13.75 8.72
N GLN A 65 6.85 -12.66 8.92
CA GLN A 65 6.28 -11.40 9.43
C GLN A 65 5.34 -10.75 8.41
N VAL A 66 5.71 -10.77 7.13
CA VAL A 66 4.87 -10.24 6.04
C VAL A 66 3.53 -10.97 6.03
N LYS A 67 3.54 -12.31 6.12
CA LYS A 67 2.33 -13.12 6.18
C LYS A 67 1.42 -12.70 7.33
N THR A 68 1.93 -12.63 8.55
CA THR A 68 1.13 -12.21 9.73
C THR A 68 0.55 -10.80 9.57
N ARG A 69 1.32 -9.85 9.02
CA ARG A 69 0.83 -8.48 8.80
C ARG A 69 -0.27 -8.41 7.74
N VAL A 70 -0.15 -9.18 6.67
CA VAL A 70 -1.19 -9.27 5.63
C VAL A 70 -2.44 -9.96 6.16
N GLU A 71 -2.30 -11.05 6.94
CA GLU A 71 -3.43 -11.72 7.59
C GLU A 71 -4.21 -10.76 8.49
N ALA A 72 -3.53 -10.06 9.39
CA ALA A 72 -4.17 -9.06 10.27
C ALA A 72 -4.84 -7.92 9.48
N PHE A 73 -4.27 -7.50 8.36
CA PHE A 73 -4.86 -6.49 7.49
C PHE A 73 -6.12 -6.98 6.78
N ILE A 74 -6.11 -8.23 6.29
CA ILE A 74 -7.28 -8.87 5.68
C ILE A 74 -8.41 -9.02 6.72
N GLU A 75 -8.07 -9.39 7.96
CA GLU A 75 -9.05 -9.46 9.05
C GLU A 75 -9.66 -8.10 9.39
N MET A 76 -8.89 -7.01 9.28
CA MET A 76 -9.35 -5.65 9.52
C MET A 76 -10.35 -5.17 8.46
N ILE A 77 -10.11 -5.46 7.17
CA ILE A 77 -10.98 -5.02 6.06
C ILE A 77 -12.25 -5.88 5.88
N LYS A 78 -12.28 -7.11 6.41
CA LYS A 78 -13.45 -8.00 6.35
C LYS A 78 -14.53 -7.67 7.38
N LYS A 79 -14.24 -6.78 8.33
CA LYS A 79 -15.19 -6.33 9.35
C LYS A 79 -16.03 -5.17 8.83
#